data_AF-A0A1D2RHL3-F1
#
_entry.id   AF-A0A1D2RHL3-F1
#
_cell.length_a   1.000
_cell.length_b   1.000
_cell.length_c   1.000
_cell.angle_alpha   90.00
_cell.angle_beta   90.00
_cell.angle_gamma   90.00
#
_symmetry.space_group_name_H-M   'P 1'
#
loop_
_entity.id
_entity.type
_entity.pdbx_description
1 polymer ?
#
loop_
_entity_poly.entity_id
_entity_poly.type
_entity_poly.pdbx_seq_one_letter_code
_entity_poly.pdbx_strand_id
1 'polypeptide(L)'
;MRKAIYKEFQETIEIVADLSAMVIKDSNRVVEDDYSNLEKLAKVLDCEDMLEDLKAANGLRNVLVHQYNGVIDRQAYDSINSLLPSIKGFTATIERWIKKG
;
A
#
# COMPACT_ATOMS: atom_id res chain seq x y z
N MET A 1 7.31 -0.93 -21.51
CA MET A 1 6.79 -1.98 -20.61
C MET A 1 7.23 -1.78 -19.16
N ARG A 2 8.54 -1.77 -18.81
CA ARG A 2 9.00 -1.58 -17.41
C ARG A 2 8.46 -0.32 -16.72
N LYS A 3 8.55 0.85 -17.40
CA LYS A 3 8.00 2.12 -16.89
C LYS A 3 6.48 2.08 -16.65
N ALA A 4 5.74 1.28 -17.42
CA ALA A 4 4.30 1.14 -17.23
C ALA A 4 4.00 0.35 -15.95
N ILE A 5 4.68 -0.78 -15.73
CA ILE A 5 4.53 -1.60 -14.51
C ILE A 5 4.85 -0.79 -13.25
N TYR A 6 5.93 -0.01 -13.27
CA TYR A 6 6.29 0.81 -12.11
C TYR A 6 5.28 1.91 -11.84
N LYS A 7 4.72 2.52 -12.91
CA LYS A 7 3.68 3.53 -12.77
C LYS A 7 2.38 2.93 -12.25
N GLU A 8 1.97 1.77 -12.76
CA GLU A 8 0.80 1.03 -12.28
C GLU A 8 0.97 0.62 -10.82
N PHE A 9 2.16 0.16 -10.43
CA PHE A 9 2.47 -0.13 -9.03
C PHE A 9 2.38 1.13 -8.16
N GLN A 10 2.98 2.24 -8.60
CA GLN A 10 2.92 3.51 -7.87
C GLN A 10 1.47 3.95 -7.63
N GLU A 11 0.65 3.96 -8.69
CA GLU A 11 -0.78 4.31 -8.60
C GLU A 11 -1.54 3.36 -7.68
N THR A 12 -1.24 2.06 -7.74
CA THR A 12 -1.85 1.07 -6.85
C THR A 12 -1.56 1.40 -5.38
N ILE A 13 -0.32 1.76 -5.05
CA ILE A 13 0.07 2.09 -3.67
C ILE A 13 -0.45 3.46 -3.22
N GLU A 14 -0.58 4.43 -4.13
CA GLU A 14 -1.28 5.70 -3.85
C GLU A 14 -2.75 5.44 -3.48
N ILE A 15 -3.44 4.57 -4.22
CA ILE A 15 -4.82 4.17 -3.90
C ILE A 15 -4.90 3.48 -2.53
N VAL A 16 -3.94 2.60 -2.20
CA VAL A 16 -3.88 1.96 -0.87
C VAL A 16 -3.72 2.99 0.24
N ALA A 17 -2.87 4.00 0.06
CA ALA A 17 -2.66 5.08 1.02
C ALA A 17 -3.93 5.93 1.21
N ASP A 18 -4.58 6.34 0.11
CA ASP A 18 -5.82 7.11 0.14
C ASP A 18 -6.95 6.34 0.83
N LEU A 19 -7.15 5.07 0.48
CA LEU A 19 -8.13 4.20 1.13
C LEU A 19 -7.82 4.04 2.62
N SER A 20 -6.55 3.95 2.99
CA SER A 20 -6.16 3.87 4.39
C SER A 20 -6.55 5.13 5.15
N ALA A 21 -6.24 6.31 4.61
CA ALA A 21 -6.65 7.58 5.18
C ALA A 21 -8.18 7.71 5.29
N MET A 22 -8.93 7.27 4.27
CA MET A 22 -10.39 7.25 4.31
C MET A 22 -10.94 6.37 5.43
N VAL A 23 -10.47 5.12 5.56
CA VAL A 23 -10.90 4.21 6.64
C VAL A 23 -10.60 4.78 8.02
N ILE A 24 -9.42 5.39 8.21
CA ILE A 24 -9.04 6.03 9.48
C ILE A 24 -9.97 7.18 9.82
N LYS A 25 -10.28 8.02 8.84
CA LYS A 25 -11.22 9.13 8.99
C LYS A 25 -12.61 8.64 9.38
N ASP A 26 -13.14 7.65 8.66
CA ASP A 26 -14.48 7.09 8.92
C ASP A 26 -14.55 6.34 10.25
N SER A 27 -13.41 5.87 10.75
CA SER A 27 -13.26 5.25 12.07
C SER A 27 -13.09 6.27 13.21
N ASN A 28 -13.35 7.57 12.97
CA ASN A 28 -13.18 8.68 13.92
C ASN A 28 -11.77 8.78 14.52
N ARG A 29 -10.74 8.40 13.76
CA ARG A 29 -9.33 8.53 14.14
C ARG A 29 -8.67 9.68 13.38
N VAL A 30 -7.61 10.22 13.96
CA VAL A 30 -6.83 11.29 13.32
C VAL A 30 -6.02 10.68 12.16
N VAL A 31 -6.22 11.23 10.96
CA VAL A 31 -5.42 10.94 9.77
C VAL A 31 -4.06 11.63 9.90
N GLU A 32 -3.00 10.88 9.65
CA GLU A 32 -1.60 11.33 9.71
C GLU A 32 -0.90 10.96 8.39
N ASP A 33 0.41 10.68 8.42
CA ASP A 33 1.17 10.20 7.27
C ASP A 33 0.83 8.73 6.90
N ASP A 34 1.24 8.33 5.70
CA ASP A 34 0.98 6.99 5.14
C ASP A 34 1.38 5.85 6.09
N TYR A 35 2.55 5.92 6.74
CA TYR A 35 3.01 4.84 7.63
C TYR A 35 2.17 4.75 8.88
N SER A 36 1.91 5.89 9.53
CA SER A 36 1.06 5.97 10.72
C SER A 36 -0.39 5.54 10.43
N ASN A 37 -0.91 5.89 9.25
CA ASN A 37 -2.24 5.47 8.81
C ASN A 37 -2.32 3.96 8.58
N LEU A 38 -1.31 3.34 7.99
CA LEU A 38 -1.26 1.87 7.81
C LEU A 38 -1.26 1.14 9.15
N GLU A 39 -0.50 1.62 10.15
CA GLU A 39 -0.49 1.03 11.49
C GLU A 39 -1.85 1.13 12.20
N LYS A 40 -2.51 2.28 12.07
CA LYS A 40 -3.85 2.48 12.59
C LYS A 40 -4.85 1.59 11.87
N LEU A 41 -4.73 1.45 10.54
CA LEU A 41 -5.65 0.70 9.71
C LEU A 41 -5.57 -0.78 10.02
N ALA A 42 -4.37 -1.32 10.20
CA ALA A 42 -4.18 -2.72 10.57
C ALA A 42 -5.00 -3.09 11.81
N LYS A 43 -5.02 -2.22 12.82
CA LYS A 43 -5.82 -2.40 14.05
C LYS A 43 -7.32 -2.22 13.85
N VAL A 44 -7.72 -1.36 12.91
CA VAL A 44 -9.14 -1.10 12.61
C VAL A 44 -9.75 -2.26 11.82
N LEU A 45 -8.97 -2.85 10.91
CA LEU A 45 -9.43 -3.86 9.98
C LEU A 45 -9.01 -5.30 10.35
N ASP A 46 -8.26 -5.47 11.46
CA ASP A 46 -7.74 -6.75 11.94
C ASP A 46 -6.90 -7.44 10.85
N CYS A 47 -5.90 -6.71 10.35
CA CYS A 47 -5.04 -7.12 9.23
C CYS A 47 -3.55 -6.80 9.45
N GLU A 48 -3.08 -6.98 10.68
CA GLU A 48 -1.69 -6.80 11.10
C GLU A 48 -0.71 -7.72 10.37
N ASP A 49 -1.18 -8.86 9.86
CA ASP A 49 -0.39 -9.81 9.07
C ASP A 49 0.15 -9.21 7.76
N MET A 50 -0.54 -8.21 7.19
CA MET A 50 -0.13 -7.53 5.96
C MET A 50 0.61 -6.21 6.20
N LEU A 51 0.71 -5.73 7.44
CA LEU A 51 1.17 -4.37 7.74
C LEU A 51 2.58 -4.09 7.22
N GLU A 52 3.53 -5.00 7.46
CA GLU A 52 4.92 -4.80 7.08
C GLU A 52 5.10 -4.81 5.55
N ASP A 53 4.34 -5.64 4.84
CA ASP A 53 4.36 -5.66 3.38
C ASP A 53 3.75 -4.37 2.79
N LEU A 54 2.64 -3.87 3.35
CA LEU A 54 2.05 -2.61 2.88
C LEU A 54 2.99 -1.42 3.14
N LYS A 55 3.69 -1.40 4.28
CA LYS A 55 4.74 -0.41 4.56
C LYS A 55 5.91 -0.52 3.60
N ALA A 56 6.35 -1.73 3.29
CA ALA A 56 7.41 -1.99 2.32
C ALA A 56 7.00 -1.54 0.90
N ALA A 57 5.74 -1.75 0.53
CA ALA A 57 5.19 -1.27 -0.74
C ALA A 57 5.15 0.26 -0.82
N ASN A 58 4.77 0.92 0.27
CA ASN A 58 4.83 2.38 0.38
C ASN A 58 6.27 2.93 0.25
N GLY A 59 7.22 2.27 0.89
CA GLY A 59 8.64 2.58 0.74
C GLY A 59 9.13 2.40 -0.70
N LEU A 60 8.76 1.30 -1.35
CA LEU A 60 9.14 1.00 -2.73
C LEU A 60 8.55 2.02 -3.71
N ARG A 61 7.29 2.45 -3.51
CA ARG A 61 6.67 3.56 -4.29
C ARG A 61 7.57 4.79 -4.24
N ASN A 62 7.98 5.22 -3.04
CA ASN A 62 8.82 6.41 -2.85
C ASN A 62 10.18 6.27 -3.54
N VAL A 63 10.82 5.10 -3.43
CA VAL A 63 12.10 4.81 -4.11
C VAL A 63 11.95 4.87 -5.63
N LEU A 64 10.89 4.28 -6.18
CA LEU A 64 10.62 4.27 -7.62
C LEU A 64 10.34 5.69 -8.17
N VAL A 65 9.74 6.57 -7.36
CA VAL A 65 9.53 7.99 -7.74
C VAL A 65 10.86 8.74 -7.80
N HIS A 66 11.75 8.52 -6.82
CA HIS A 66 12.99 9.28 -6.69
C HIS A 66 14.17 8.75 -7.52
N GLN A 67 14.24 7.45 -7.79
CA GLN A 67 15.43 6.81 -8.37
C GLN A 67 15.28 6.40 -9.85
N TYR A 68 14.56 7.18 -10.65
CA TYR A 68 14.50 6.98 -12.12
C TYR A 68 15.87 6.93 -12.84
N ASN A 69 16.98 7.19 -12.13
CA ASN A 69 18.33 7.26 -12.68
C ASN A 69 19.21 5.99 -12.53
N GLY A 70 18.70 4.85 -12.04
CA GLY A 70 19.50 3.61 -12.11
C GLY A 70 19.19 2.51 -11.09
N VAL A 71 17.92 2.29 -10.75
CA VAL A 71 17.53 1.16 -9.88
C VAL A 71 17.73 -0.15 -10.62
N ILE A 72 18.27 -1.15 -9.91
CA ILE A 72 18.39 -2.53 -10.35
C ILE A 72 16.99 -3.06 -10.64
N ASP A 73 16.54 -2.93 -11.90
CA ASP A 73 15.17 -3.26 -12.36
C ASP A 73 14.68 -4.62 -11.88
N ARG A 74 15.59 -5.59 -11.80
CA ARG A 74 15.29 -6.94 -11.31
C ARG A 74 14.86 -6.93 -9.85
N GLN A 75 15.57 -6.20 -9.00
CA GLN A 75 15.26 -6.09 -7.58
C GLN A 75 13.89 -5.41 -7.38
N ALA A 76 13.62 -4.33 -8.12
CA ALA A 76 12.32 -3.67 -8.08
C ALA A 76 11.19 -4.63 -8.50
N TYR A 77 11.37 -5.34 -9.60
CA TYR A 77 10.38 -6.31 -10.10
C TYR A 77 10.15 -7.46 -9.10
N ASP A 78 11.21 -8.02 -8.53
CA ASP A 78 11.13 -9.10 -7.54
C ASP A 78 10.41 -8.62 -6.26
N SER A 79 10.70 -7.40 -5.80
CA SER A 79 10.00 -6.79 -4.66
C SER A 79 8.53 -6.52 -4.95
N ILE A 80 8.18 -6.02 -6.15
CA ILE A 80 6.76 -5.86 -6.53
C ILE A 80 6.05 -7.22 -6.46
N ASN A 81 6.63 -8.26 -7.05
CA ASN A 81 6.03 -9.59 -7.05
C ASN A 81 5.85 -10.18 -5.64
N SER A 82 6.80 -9.96 -4.73
CA SER A 82 6.66 -10.45 -3.35
C SER A 82 5.57 -9.71 -2.58
N LEU A 83 5.27 -8.45 -2.93
CA LEU A 83 4.28 -7.61 -2.23
C LEU A 83 2.86 -7.74 -2.79
N LEU A 84 2.71 -8.20 -4.04
CA LEU A 84 1.41 -8.38 -4.70
C LEU A 84 0.38 -9.20 -3.89
N PRO A 85 0.74 -10.30 -3.21
CA PRO A 85 -0.21 -11.05 -2.39
C PRO A 85 -0.86 -10.20 -1.30
N SER A 86 -0.08 -9.40 -0.58
CA SER A 86 -0.56 -8.54 0.52
C SER A 86 -1.37 -7.36 -0.01
N ILE A 87 -1.01 -6.80 -1.16
CA ILE A 87 -1.82 -5.76 -1.85
C ILE A 87 -3.20 -6.33 -2.25
N LYS A 88 -3.24 -7.55 -2.79
CA LYS A 88 -4.53 -8.22 -3.11
C LYS A 88 -5.33 -8.56 -1.87
N GLY A 89 -4.66 -9.01 -0.79
CA GLY A 89 -5.28 -9.26 0.50
C GLY A 89 -5.93 -8.01 1.08
N PHE A 90 -5.26 -6.86 0.96
CA PHE A 90 -5.80 -5.56 1.35
C PHE A 90 -7.10 -5.23 0.62
N THR A 91 -7.19 -5.46 -0.70
CA THR A 91 -8.45 -5.26 -1.45
C THR A 91 -9.61 -6.05 -0.84
N ALA A 92 -9.38 -7.34 -0.53
CA ALA A 92 -10.41 -8.17 0.10
C ALA A 92 -10.81 -7.65 1.49
N THR A 93 -9.87 -7.11 2.26
CA THR A 93 -10.13 -6.50 3.57
C THR A 93 -10.97 -5.23 3.45
N ILE A 94 -10.66 -4.35 2.49
CA ILE A 94 -11.46 -3.15 2.21
C ILE A 94 -12.86 -3.52 1.73
N GLU A 95 -13.03 -4.51 0.85
CA GLU A 95 -14.35 -4.97 0.41
C GLU A 95 -15.21 -5.47 1.58
N ARG A 96 -14.62 -6.19 2.54
CA ARG A 96 -15.32 -6.62 3.75
C ARG A 96 -15.72 -5.44 4.62
N TRP A 97 -14.89 -4.42 4.70
CA TRP A 97 -15.19 -3.20 5.45
C TRP A 97 -16.34 -2.41 4.82
N ILE A 98 -16.29 -2.16 3.49
CA ILE A 98 -17.35 -1.45 2.76
C ILE A 98 -18.70 -2.15 2.90
N LYS A 99 -18.74 -3.50 2.86
CA LYS A 99 -19.99 -4.26 3.03
C LYS A 99 -20.58 -4.21 4.44
N LYS A 100 -19.80 -3.82 5.44
CA LYS A 100 -20.23 -3.70 6.85
C LYS A 100 -20.72 -2.30 7.20
N GLY A 101 -20.28 -1.26 6.48
CA GLY A 101 -20.74 0.11 6.62
C GLY A 101 -22.05 0.36 5.90
#